data_AF-A0A437JXF8-F1
#
_entry.id   AF-A0A437JXF8-F1
#
_cell.length_a   1.000
_cell.length_b   1.000
_cell.length_c   1.000
_cell.angle_alpha   90.00
_cell.angle_beta   90.00
_cell.angle_gamma   90.00
#
_symmetry.space_group_name_H-M   'P 1'
#
loop_
_entity.id
_entity.type
_entity.pdbx_description
1 polymer ?
#
loop_
_entity_poly.entity_id
_entity_poly.type
_entity_poly.pdbx_seq_one_letter_code
_entity_poly.pdbx_strand_id
1 'polypeptide(L)'
;MPADDPPDHQETAMLHRLIYSSQVAAPMSPDTIEALLAQARTANARRDITGALAFDSQHFLQVLEGSGEALNRLYAALMHDARHRDLRLIDFRAVEQRSFDQWSMAFAAADGRTGRICRRHSASSRLDPAAVTATAALQILQDMAALPAPAAVA
;
A
#
# COMPACT_ATOMS: atom_id res chain seq x y z
N MET A 1 23.48 23.57 -36.63
CA MET A 1 23.16 22.92 -35.35
C MET A 1 21.92 23.57 -34.80
N PRO A 2 20.74 22.93 -34.84
CA PRO A 2 19.63 23.35 -34.01
C PRO A 2 19.76 22.69 -32.63
N ALA A 3 19.60 23.50 -31.60
CA ALA A 3 19.27 23.04 -30.26
C ALA A 3 17.88 22.40 -30.38
N ASP A 4 17.83 21.07 -30.40
CA ASP A 4 16.60 20.32 -30.25
C ASP A 4 16.17 20.49 -28.78
N ASP A 5 14.95 21.00 -28.62
CA ASP A 5 14.25 21.26 -27.37
C ASP A 5 14.62 20.29 -26.23
N PRO A 6 14.78 20.77 -24.97
CA PRO A 6 14.70 19.86 -23.84
C PRO A 6 13.34 19.15 -23.94
N PRO A 7 13.28 17.80 -23.84
CA PRO A 7 12.00 17.11 -23.92
C PRO A 7 11.08 17.74 -22.88
N ASP A 8 9.93 18.21 -23.36
CA ASP A 8 8.75 18.61 -22.61
C ASP A 8 8.84 18.16 -21.14
N HIS A 9 8.79 19.12 -20.20
CA HIS A 9 8.44 18.85 -18.80
C HIS A 9 6.97 18.40 -18.68
N GLN A 10 6.52 17.49 -19.53
CA GLN A 10 5.38 16.63 -19.30
C GLN A 10 5.78 15.58 -18.26
N GLU A 11 6.13 16.05 -17.05
CA GLU A 11 6.05 15.27 -15.81
C GLU A 11 4.57 15.12 -15.41
N THR A 12 3.73 14.84 -16.40
CA THR A 12 2.28 14.80 -16.30
C THR A 12 1.85 13.34 -16.25
N ALA A 13 1.39 12.92 -15.08
CA ALA A 13 0.51 11.77 -14.90
C ALA A 13 1.07 10.36 -15.19
N MET A 14 2.40 10.15 -15.18
CA MET A 14 2.93 8.78 -15.21
C MET A 14 2.51 8.03 -13.94
N LEU A 15 1.85 6.90 -14.13
CA LEU A 15 1.40 6.04 -13.05
C LEU A 15 2.62 5.49 -12.31
N HIS A 16 2.62 5.67 -10.99
CA HIS A 16 3.64 5.17 -10.10
C HIS A 16 3.03 4.19 -9.12
N ARG A 17 3.89 3.34 -8.58
CA ARG A 17 3.59 2.43 -7.48
C ARG A 17 4.54 2.71 -6.33
N LEU A 18 3.95 2.81 -5.16
CA LEU A 18 4.62 3.00 -3.89
C LEU A 18 4.28 1.81 -2.99
N ILE A 19 5.27 1.04 -2.60
CA ILE A 19 5.13 -0.03 -1.61
C ILE A 19 5.93 0.39 -0.39
N TYR A 20 5.28 0.43 0.75
CA TYR A 20 5.93 0.74 2.00
C TYR A 20 5.44 -0.17 3.12
N SER A 21 6.23 -0.23 4.18
CA SER A 21 5.88 -0.90 5.42
C SER A 21 6.14 0.02 6.61
N SER A 22 5.38 -0.15 7.68
CA SER A 22 5.60 0.57 8.93
C SER A 22 5.16 -0.28 10.11
N GLN A 23 5.66 0.04 11.31
CA GLN A 23 5.25 -0.61 12.54
C GLN A 23 4.20 0.25 13.25
N VAL A 24 3.19 -0.35 13.86
CA VAL A 24 2.18 0.42 14.60
C VAL A 24 2.81 0.98 15.87
N ALA A 25 2.58 2.26 16.13
CA ALA A 25 3.15 2.93 17.31
C ALA A 25 2.46 2.50 18.61
N ALA A 26 1.16 2.17 18.55
CA ALA A 26 0.35 1.73 19.68
C ALA A 26 -0.65 0.66 19.23
N PRO A 27 -1.05 -0.30 20.09
CA PRO A 27 -2.05 -1.29 19.74
C PRO A 27 -3.33 -0.61 19.27
N MET A 28 -3.76 -0.93 18.05
CA MET A 28 -4.99 -0.39 17.47
C MET A 28 -6.14 -1.37 17.64
N SER A 29 -7.27 -0.86 18.12
CA SER A 29 -8.53 -1.59 18.11
C SER A 29 -9.04 -1.77 16.67
N PRO A 30 -9.82 -2.82 16.39
CA PRO A 30 -10.43 -3.03 15.07
C PRO A 30 -11.25 -1.82 14.60
N ASP A 31 -11.99 -1.16 15.48
CA ASP A 31 -12.72 0.08 15.16
C ASP A 31 -11.81 1.21 14.67
N THR A 32 -10.62 1.37 15.27
CA THR A 32 -9.64 2.39 14.87
C THR A 32 -9.09 2.10 13.48
N ILE A 33 -8.87 0.81 13.16
CA ILE A 33 -8.39 0.38 11.85
C ILE A 33 -9.48 0.59 10.80
N GLU A 34 -10.74 0.29 11.13
CA GLU A 34 -11.87 0.53 10.23
C GLU A 34 -12.06 2.02 9.95
N ALA A 35 -11.95 2.89 10.97
CA ALA A 35 -11.97 4.34 10.80
C ALA A 35 -10.81 4.84 9.92
N LEU A 36 -9.60 4.30 10.12
CA LEU A 36 -8.43 4.60 9.28
C LEU A 36 -8.68 4.19 7.82
N LEU A 37 -9.26 3.00 7.60
CA LEU A 37 -9.58 2.50 6.27
C LEU A 37 -10.65 3.34 5.58
N ALA A 38 -11.70 3.75 6.30
CA ALA A 38 -12.73 4.64 5.78
C ALA A 38 -12.12 5.98 5.34
N GLN A 39 -11.27 6.57 6.19
CA GLN A 39 -10.55 7.80 5.88
C GLN A 39 -9.62 7.62 4.67
N ALA A 40 -8.87 6.53 4.62
CA ALA A 40 -7.96 6.22 3.52
C ALA A 40 -8.72 6.02 2.21
N ARG A 41 -9.84 5.28 2.21
CA ARG A 41 -10.71 5.09 1.03
C ARG A 41 -11.20 6.43 0.49
N THR A 42 -11.75 7.30 1.33
CA THR A 42 -12.24 8.62 0.91
C THR A 42 -11.12 9.51 0.40
N ALA A 43 -9.98 9.56 1.10
CA ALA A 43 -8.83 10.38 0.70
C ALA A 43 -8.21 9.88 -0.61
N ASN A 44 -8.12 8.57 -0.79
CA ASN A 44 -7.54 7.95 -1.99
C ASN A 44 -8.45 8.11 -3.20
N ALA A 45 -9.77 7.91 -3.04
CA ALA A 45 -10.73 8.13 -4.10
C ALA A 45 -10.70 9.57 -4.63
N ARG A 46 -10.53 10.56 -3.74
CA ARG A 46 -10.38 11.98 -4.14
C ARG A 46 -9.08 12.30 -4.88
N ARG A 47 -8.07 11.43 -4.77
CA ARG A 47 -6.72 11.63 -5.33
C ARG A 47 -6.42 10.67 -6.48
N ASP A 48 -7.42 9.90 -6.93
CA ASP A 48 -7.27 8.85 -7.94
C ASP A 48 -6.18 7.81 -7.56
N ILE A 49 -6.04 7.54 -6.26
CA ILE A 49 -5.10 6.57 -5.72
C ILE A 49 -5.84 5.24 -5.52
N THR A 50 -5.26 4.16 -6.01
CA THR A 50 -5.71 2.78 -5.78
C THR A 50 -4.69 2.02 -4.95
N GLY A 51 -5.05 0.87 -4.39
CA GLY A 51 -4.10 0.10 -3.61
C GLY A 51 -4.70 -0.90 -2.63
N ALA A 52 -3.81 -1.46 -1.80
CA ALA A 52 -4.16 -2.42 -0.77
C ALA A 52 -3.36 -2.15 0.50
N LEU A 53 -4.00 -2.33 1.66
CA LEU A 53 -3.41 -2.28 2.98
C LEU A 53 -3.53 -3.65 3.66
N ALA A 54 -2.40 -4.16 4.12
CA ALA A 54 -2.32 -5.35 4.95
C ALA A 54 -1.86 -4.98 6.36
N PHE A 55 -2.43 -5.65 7.34
CA PHE A 55 -2.16 -5.35 8.75
C PHE A 55 -2.02 -6.61 9.61
N ASP A 56 -0.88 -6.80 10.27
CA ASP A 56 -0.56 -7.99 11.08
C ASP A 56 -0.45 -7.70 12.58
N SER A 57 -1.34 -6.85 13.12
CA SER A 57 -1.34 -6.39 14.53
C SER A 57 -0.13 -5.53 14.94
N GLN A 58 1.03 -5.74 14.34
CA GLN A 58 2.29 -5.07 14.63
C GLN A 58 2.78 -4.23 13.44
N HIS A 59 2.54 -4.68 12.20
CA HIS A 59 3.05 -4.02 11.01
C HIS A 59 1.94 -3.72 10.00
N PHE A 60 2.08 -2.58 9.33
CA PHE A 60 1.36 -2.22 8.13
C PHE A 60 2.24 -2.53 6.92
N LEU A 61 1.63 -3.09 5.88
CA LEU A 61 2.21 -3.20 4.54
C LEU A 61 1.20 -2.62 3.56
N GLN A 62 1.57 -1.58 2.82
CA GLN A 62 0.66 -0.92 1.90
C GLN A 62 1.28 -0.78 0.52
N VAL A 63 0.47 -1.03 -0.50
CA VAL A 63 0.75 -0.64 -1.89
C VAL A 63 -0.23 0.45 -2.29
N LEU A 64 0.30 1.48 -2.93
CA LEU A 64 -0.43 2.63 -3.42
C LEU A 64 -0.04 2.90 -4.87
N GLU A 65 -1.02 3.11 -5.74
CA GLU A 65 -0.84 3.37 -7.15
C GLU A 65 -1.57 4.65 -7.54
N GLY A 66 -0.89 5.54 -8.24
CA GLY A 66 -1.43 6.85 -8.62
C GLY A 66 -0.36 7.71 -9.27
N SER A 67 -0.61 9.01 -9.41
CA SER A 67 0.43 9.91 -9.91
C SER A 67 1.60 10.01 -8.92
N GLY A 68 2.83 10.12 -9.43
CA GLY A 68 4.03 10.25 -8.59
C GLY A 68 3.93 11.39 -7.58
N GLU A 69 3.36 12.53 -7.97
CA GLU A 69 3.07 13.65 -7.05
C GLU A 69 2.09 13.30 -5.93
N ALA A 70 0.99 12.62 -6.26
CA ALA A 70 -0.02 12.26 -5.27
C ALA A 70 0.54 11.26 -4.26
N LEU A 71 1.35 10.30 -4.74
CA LEU A 71 2.06 9.33 -3.90
C LEU A 71 3.12 10.00 -3.02
N ASN A 72 3.92 10.93 -3.56
CA ASN A 72 4.91 11.67 -2.77
C ASN A 72 4.26 12.52 -1.66
N ARG A 73 3.16 13.23 -1.98
CA ARG A 73 2.41 13.99 -0.97
C ARG A 73 1.83 13.09 0.11
N LEU A 74 1.30 11.93 -0.28
CA LEU A 74 0.75 10.94 0.66
C LEU A 74 1.87 10.36 1.53
N TYR A 75 3.00 9.99 0.95
CA TYR A 75 4.16 9.47 1.68
C TYR A 75 4.72 10.48 2.68
N ALA A 76 4.82 11.75 2.30
CA ALA A 76 5.24 12.83 3.21
C ALA A 76 4.25 13.01 4.38
N ALA A 77 2.95 12.89 4.15
CA ALA A 77 1.96 12.91 5.21
C ALA A 77 2.08 11.68 6.13
N LEU A 78 2.32 10.50 5.55
CA LEU A 78 2.57 9.27 6.30
C LEU A 78 3.81 9.39 7.19
N MET A 79 4.89 10.03 6.74
CA MET A 79 6.09 10.23 7.58
C MET A 79 5.82 10.96 8.90
N HIS A 80 4.76 11.79 8.96
CA HIS A 80 4.38 12.56 10.15
C HIS A 80 3.22 11.93 10.93
N ASP A 81 2.74 10.76 10.50
CA ASP A 81 1.60 10.11 11.12
C ASP A 81 2.02 9.40 12.42
N ALA A 82 1.55 9.89 13.56
CA ALA A 82 1.88 9.35 14.88
C ALA A 82 1.31 7.93 15.12
N ARG A 83 0.46 7.42 14.22
CA ARG A 83 -0.14 6.09 14.32
C ARG A 83 0.84 4.97 14.01
N HIS A 84 1.93 5.26 13.32
CA HIS A 84 2.97 4.30 13.00
C HIS A 84 4.37 4.87 13.26
N ARG A 85 5.37 4.00 13.20
CA ARG A 85 6.79 4.30 13.31
C ARG A 85 7.56 3.40 12.36
N ASP A 86 8.85 3.65 12.21
CA ASP A 86 9.73 2.84 11.35
C ASP A 86 9.18 2.72 9.92
N LEU A 87 8.72 3.84 9.35
CA LEU A 87 8.25 3.89 7.97
C LEU A 87 9.41 3.57 7.03
N ARG A 88 9.28 2.46 6.31
CA ARG A 88 10.26 1.95 5.36
C ARG A 88 9.65 1.90 3.96
N LEU A 89 10.28 2.62 3.05
CA LEU A 89 10.04 2.48 1.62
C LEU A 89 10.62 1.14 1.13
N ILE A 90 9.78 0.29 0.55
CA ILE A 90 10.20 -0.99 -0.06
C ILE A 90 10.44 -0.80 -1.56
N ASP A 91 9.53 -0.11 -2.23
CA ASP A 91 9.60 0.13 -3.68
C ASP A 91 8.91 1.44 -4.05
N PHE A 92 9.52 2.21 -4.95
CA PHE A 92 8.88 3.34 -5.61
C PHE A 92 9.33 3.39 -7.07
N ARG A 93 8.40 3.16 -7.99
CA ARG A 93 8.72 3.11 -9.42
C ARG A 93 7.53 3.49 -10.30
N ALA A 94 7.84 3.93 -11.51
CA ALA A 94 6.84 4.03 -12.57
C ALA A 94 6.34 2.63 -12.97
N VAL A 95 5.04 2.51 -13.21
CA VAL A 95 4.37 1.28 -13.65
C VAL A 95 3.45 1.60 -14.81
N GLU A 96 3.33 0.68 -15.76
CA GLU A 96 2.53 0.90 -16.97
C GLU A 96 1.03 0.77 -16.70
N GLN A 97 0.63 -0.06 -15.71
CA GLN A 97 -0.76 -0.38 -15.40
C GLN A 97 -0.96 -0.53 -13.89
N ARG A 98 -2.18 -0.21 -13.42
CA ARG A 98 -2.60 -0.42 -12.03
C ARG A 98 -2.76 -1.93 -11.79
N SER A 99 -2.13 -2.45 -10.76
CA SER A 99 -2.34 -3.83 -10.30
C SER A 99 -3.55 -3.95 -9.36
N PHE A 100 -4.07 -2.83 -8.85
CA PHE A 100 -5.22 -2.77 -7.94
C PHE A 100 -6.31 -1.82 -8.45
N ASP A 101 -6.52 -1.76 -9.77
CA ASP A 101 -7.52 -0.89 -10.42
C ASP A 101 -8.94 -1.05 -9.86
N GLN A 102 -9.27 -2.26 -9.40
CA GLN A 102 -10.58 -2.59 -8.81
C GLN A 102 -10.78 -2.07 -7.38
N TRP A 103 -9.73 -1.61 -6.70
CA TRP A 103 -9.78 -1.29 -5.27
C TRP A 103 -9.15 0.08 -4.97
N SER A 104 -9.98 1.05 -4.55
CA SER A 104 -9.48 2.32 -4.00
C SER A 104 -8.65 2.09 -2.72
N MET A 105 -9.01 1.05 -1.94
CA MET A 105 -8.21 0.50 -0.84
C MET A 105 -8.74 -0.90 -0.45
N ALA A 106 -8.09 -1.96 -0.92
CA ALA A 106 -8.31 -3.30 -0.39
C ALA A 106 -7.75 -3.37 1.04
N PHE A 107 -8.41 -4.10 1.93
CA PHE A 107 -7.92 -4.33 3.28
C PHE A 107 -7.86 -5.82 3.57
N ALA A 108 -6.70 -6.26 4.03
CA ALA A 108 -6.53 -7.61 4.54
C ALA A 108 -5.94 -7.54 5.95
N ALA A 109 -6.78 -7.86 6.93
CA ALA A 109 -6.26 -8.21 8.25
C ALA A 109 -5.46 -9.50 8.11
N ALA A 110 -4.24 -9.53 8.63
CA ALA A 110 -3.51 -10.75 8.85
C ALA A 110 -4.08 -11.49 10.07
N ASP A 111 -5.37 -11.84 10.03
CA ASP A 111 -5.93 -12.82 10.95
C ASP A 111 -5.48 -14.24 10.53
N GLY A 112 -5.77 -15.24 11.35
CA GLY A 112 -5.34 -16.64 11.12
C GLY A 112 -5.66 -17.21 9.72
N ARG A 113 -6.58 -16.61 8.94
CA ARG A 113 -6.85 -16.95 7.53
C ARG A 113 -5.75 -16.49 6.57
N THR A 114 -5.23 -15.28 6.78
CA THR A 114 -4.22 -14.60 5.95
C THR A 114 -2.79 -15.00 6.32
N GLY A 115 -2.57 -15.54 7.53
CA GLY A 115 -1.27 -16.07 7.97
C GLY A 115 -0.70 -17.18 7.07
N ARG A 116 -1.54 -17.86 6.27
CA ARG A 116 -1.10 -18.81 5.23
C ARG A 116 -0.48 -18.14 4.00
N ILE A 117 -0.94 -16.95 3.62
CA ILE A 117 -0.41 -16.21 2.47
C ILE A 117 0.95 -15.62 2.83
N CYS A 118 1.08 -15.04 4.03
CA CYS A 118 2.37 -14.58 4.54
C CYS A 118 3.40 -15.73 4.59
N ARG A 119 3.01 -16.92 5.09
CA ARG A 119 3.89 -18.10 5.12
C ARG A 119 4.32 -18.60 3.73
N ARG A 120 3.51 -18.36 2.70
CA ARG A 120 3.82 -18.81 1.32
C ARG A 120 4.90 -17.95 0.68
N HIS A 121 4.92 -16.65 0.99
CA HIS A 121 5.78 -15.67 0.34
C HIS A 121 6.82 -15.06 1.30
N SER A 122 6.86 -15.49 2.55
CA SER A 122 7.86 -15.10 3.55
C SER A 122 8.23 -16.30 4.43
N ALA A 123 9.50 -16.37 4.83
CA ALA A 123 10.02 -17.41 5.73
C ALA A 123 9.42 -17.36 7.15
N SER A 124 8.65 -16.30 7.45
CA SER A 124 8.00 -16.04 8.72
C SER A 124 6.48 -15.95 8.54
N SER A 125 5.73 -16.34 9.58
CA SER A 125 4.27 -16.17 9.62
C SER A 125 3.83 -14.72 9.90
N ARG A 126 4.76 -13.77 9.81
CA ARG A 126 4.56 -12.33 10.05
C ARG A 126 5.18 -11.55 8.91
N LEU A 127 4.62 -10.36 8.67
CA LEU A 127 5.20 -9.37 7.76
C LEU A 127 6.51 -8.87 8.36
N ASP A 128 7.64 -9.38 7.87
CA ASP A 128 8.97 -8.83 8.18
C ASP A 128 9.39 -7.86 7.06
N PRO A 129 9.37 -6.55 7.31
CA PRO A 129 9.67 -5.55 6.30
C PRO A 129 11.14 -5.52 5.86
N ALA A 130 12.04 -6.16 6.61
CA ALA A 130 13.45 -6.27 6.22
C ALA A 130 13.74 -7.50 5.35
N ALA A 131 12.90 -8.52 5.42
CA ALA A 131 13.05 -9.74 4.64
C ALA A 131 12.16 -9.78 3.38
N VAL A 132 11.14 -8.92 3.30
CA VAL A 132 10.20 -8.89 2.16
C VAL A 132 10.77 -8.05 1.01
N THR A 133 10.86 -8.65 -0.18
CA THR A 133 11.19 -7.93 -1.42
C THR A 133 9.96 -7.23 -1.97
N ALA A 134 10.15 -6.22 -2.83
CA ALA A 134 9.05 -5.53 -3.53
C ALA A 134 8.10 -6.52 -4.23
N THR A 135 8.66 -7.51 -4.92
CA THR A 135 7.90 -8.55 -5.62
C THR A 135 7.11 -9.42 -4.64
N ALA A 136 7.71 -9.86 -3.54
CA ALA A 136 7.02 -10.66 -2.54
C ALA A 136 5.90 -9.86 -1.86
N ALA A 137 6.15 -8.60 -1.50
CA ALA A 137 5.15 -7.71 -0.92
C ALA A 137 3.96 -7.50 -1.87
N LEU A 138 4.25 -7.25 -3.15
CA LEU A 138 3.23 -7.12 -4.18
C LEU A 138 2.39 -8.40 -4.31
N GLN A 139 3.04 -9.57 -4.39
CA GLN A 139 2.35 -10.85 -4.53
C GLN A 139 1.49 -11.18 -3.31
N ILE A 140 1.98 -10.88 -2.10
CA ILE A 140 1.21 -11.01 -0.86
C ILE A 140 -0.06 -10.14 -0.95
N LEU A 141 0.09 -8.87 -1.32
CA LEU A 141 -1.02 -7.92 -1.43
C LEU A 141 -2.01 -8.32 -2.53
N GLN A 142 -1.53 -8.82 -3.66
CA GLN A 142 -2.36 -9.33 -4.75
C GLN A 142 -3.13 -10.58 -4.33
N ASP A 143 -2.46 -11.56 -3.72
CA ASP A 143 -3.11 -12.79 -3.23
C ASP A 143 -4.17 -12.46 -2.18
N MET A 144 -3.90 -11.49 -1.31
CA MET A 144 -4.86 -11.02 -0.31
C MET A 144 -6.03 -10.23 -0.93
N ALA A 145 -5.79 -9.42 -1.96
CA ALA A 145 -6.84 -8.71 -2.68
C ALA A 145 -7.68 -9.65 -3.57
N ALA A 146 -7.10 -10.77 -4.00
CA ALA A 146 -7.77 -11.83 -4.76
C ALA A 146 -8.57 -12.79 -3.87
N LEU A 147 -8.33 -12.80 -2.56
CA LEU A 147 -9.26 -13.46 -1.64
C LEU A 147 -10.61 -12.73 -1.72
N PRO A 148 -11.74 -13.45 -1.83
CA PRO A 148 -13.04 -12.82 -1.72
C PRO A 148 -13.07 -12.09 -0.38
N ALA A 149 -13.38 -10.79 -0.41
CA ALA A 149 -13.63 -10.02 0.80
C ALA A 149 -14.52 -10.86 1.73
N PRO A 150 -14.23 -10.95 3.03
CA PRO A 150 -15.13 -11.66 3.93
C PRO A 150 -16.53 -11.09 3.67
N ALA A 151 -17.45 -11.96 3.26
CA ALA A 151 -18.83 -11.57 3.02
C ALA A 151 -19.24 -10.73 4.22
N ALA A 152 -19.50 -9.44 3.97
CA ALA A 152 -20.05 -8.57 4.99
C ALA A 152 -21.25 -9.34 5.54
N VAL A 153 -21.18 -9.74 6.80
CA VAL A 153 -22.32 -10.33 7.50
C VAL A 153 -23.39 -9.25 7.43
N ALA A 154 -24.36 -9.49 6.55
CA ALA A 154 -25.60 -8.75 6.45
C ALA A 154 -26.46 -9.00 7.68
#